data_AF-A0A1Q5TJM5-F1
#
_entry.id   AF-A0A1Q5TJM5-F1
#
_cell.length_a   1.000
_cell.length_b   1.000
_cell.length_c   1.000
_cell.angle_alpha   90.00
_cell.angle_beta   90.00
_cell.angle_gamma   90.00
#
_symmetry.space_group_name_H-M   'P 1'
#
loop_
_entity.id
_entity.type
_entity.pdbx_description
1 polymer ?
#
loop_
_entity_poly.entity_id
_entity_poly.type
_entity_poly.pdbx_seq_one_letter_code
_entity_poly.pdbx_strand_id
1 'polypeptide(L)'
;MSKTFSKDAVASHNKGDSLWIVIDEDVYDVTKFQDEHPGGKKILQRVAGKDASKQFWKYHNEGILKKYKAQLQIGSLDTKKVVEPTPAPAPEPKKAAQVAQAAPADYKPAATAEPQDPYGDLIPFADPSWYQGYSSPYFNDSHAALREEIREWVDTEIEPYVTEWDEAKNVPDKIYKQMGERGYLAGLLGVKYPEKHTPYRVKSVAPERWDLFHEMLLTDELSRAGSGGLVWNLIGGYGIGCPPLVKFGKKELVDRILPGILAGDKRICLAITEPDAGSDVANLGCEAKLSEDGKHYIVNGEKKWITNGVWADYFTTAVRTGKPGMEGLSVLLIEREAGGVSTRRMDCQGVWSSGTTYVTFEDVKVPVENLIGKENQGFKGEFNHVATIDNITSK
;
A
#
# COMPACT_ATOMS: atom_id res chain seq x y z
N MET A 1 7.24 -28.39 -36.44
CA MET A 1 8.66 -28.21 -36.76
C MET A 1 9.02 -26.76 -36.44
N SER A 2 9.83 -26.52 -35.40
CA SER A 2 10.28 -25.17 -35.06
C SER A 2 11.16 -24.63 -36.18
N LYS A 3 10.93 -23.39 -36.63
CA LYS A 3 11.77 -22.76 -37.64
C LYS A 3 13.17 -22.50 -37.07
N THR A 4 14.18 -22.59 -37.92
CA THR A 4 15.57 -22.33 -37.54
C THR A 4 16.06 -21.06 -38.24
N PHE A 5 16.76 -20.19 -37.52
CA PHE A 5 17.25 -18.90 -38.01
C PHE A 5 18.75 -18.75 -37.80
N SER A 6 19.45 -18.11 -38.72
CA SER A 6 20.82 -17.66 -38.48
C SER A 6 20.84 -16.36 -37.68
N LYS A 7 21.97 -16.05 -37.02
CA LYS A 7 22.14 -14.77 -36.31
C LYS A 7 22.00 -13.57 -37.26
N ASP A 8 22.49 -13.69 -38.49
CA ASP A 8 22.37 -12.63 -39.51
C ASP A 8 20.91 -12.41 -39.94
N ALA A 9 20.13 -13.48 -40.03
CA ALA A 9 18.70 -13.37 -40.29
C ALA A 9 18.03 -12.56 -39.18
N VAL A 10 18.28 -12.88 -37.91
CA VAL A 10 17.71 -12.12 -36.78
C VAL A 10 18.20 -10.66 -36.77
N ALA A 11 19.48 -10.42 -37.06
CA ALA A 11 20.06 -9.07 -37.09
C ALA A 11 19.40 -8.12 -38.12
N SER A 12 18.79 -8.68 -39.18
CA SER A 12 18.05 -7.90 -40.17
C SER A 12 16.68 -7.39 -39.68
N HIS A 13 16.15 -7.96 -38.58
CA HIS A 13 14.89 -7.57 -37.95
C HIS A 13 15.13 -6.62 -36.75
N ASN A 14 15.62 -5.42 -37.07
CA ASN A 14 16.07 -4.42 -36.09
C ASN A 14 15.33 -3.07 -36.14
N LYS A 15 14.14 -3.03 -36.75
CA LYS A 15 13.35 -1.80 -36.96
C LYS A 15 12.00 -1.87 -36.25
N GLY A 16 11.35 -0.73 -36.08
CA GLY A 16 10.05 -0.64 -35.37
C GLY A 16 8.92 -1.41 -36.05
N ASP A 17 9.00 -1.67 -37.35
CA ASP A 17 8.04 -2.46 -38.13
C ASP A 17 8.46 -3.93 -38.29
N SER A 18 9.61 -4.30 -37.76
CA SER A 18 10.21 -5.64 -37.89
C SER A 18 11.28 -5.85 -36.80
N LEU A 19 10.86 -6.41 -35.66
CA LEU A 19 11.62 -6.41 -34.40
C LEU A 19 11.71 -7.82 -33.80
N TRP A 20 12.86 -8.47 -33.98
CA TRP A 20 13.13 -9.79 -33.41
C TRP A 20 14.21 -9.73 -32.33
N ILE A 21 14.14 -10.63 -31.36
CA ILE A 21 15.14 -10.77 -30.30
C ILE A 21 15.45 -12.25 -30.05
N VAL A 22 16.63 -12.52 -29.49
CA VAL A 22 17.01 -13.88 -29.04
C VAL A 22 17.04 -13.94 -27.51
N ILE A 23 16.44 -14.98 -26.94
CA ILE A 23 16.52 -15.34 -25.52
C ILE A 23 16.86 -16.83 -25.43
N ASP A 24 18.00 -17.17 -24.85
CA ASP A 24 18.51 -18.54 -24.68
C ASP A 24 18.43 -19.36 -25.98
N GLU A 25 18.93 -18.75 -27.06
CA GLU A 25 18.93 -19.27 -28.43
C GLU A 25 17.54 -19.50 -29.06
N ASP A 26 16.45 -19.14 -28.39
CA ASP A 26 15.10 -19.07 -28.97
C ASP A 26 14.86 -17.69 -29.59
N VAL A 27 14.24 -17.64 -30.76
CA VAL A 27 13.95 -16.42 -31.51
C VAL A 27 12.49 -16.02 -31.31
N TYR A 28 12.28 -14.76 -30.93
CA TYR A 28 10.98 -14.19 -30.64
C TYR A 28 10.70 -13.01 -31.57
N ASP A 29 9.50 -12.97 -32.16
CA ASP A 29 8.99 -11.80 -32.86
C ASP A 29 8.20 -10.94 -31.88
N VAL A 30 8.73 -9.78 -31.55
CA VAL A 30 8.13 -8.83 -30.61
C VAL A 30 7.63 -7.57 -31.31
N THR A 31 7.49 -7.60 -32.65
CA THR A 31 7.08 -6.45 -33.45
C THR A 31 5.75 -5.88 -32.99
N LYS A 32 4.73 -6.73 -32.77
CA LYS A 32 3.43 -6.28 -32.27
C LYS A 32 3.44 -6.05 -30.75
N PHE A 33 4.22 -6.84 -30.04
CA PHE A 33 4.30 -6.77 -28.58
C PHE A 33 5.02 -5.51 -28.07
N GLN A 34 5.79 -4.81 -28.92
CA GLN A 34 6.58 -3.68 -28.47
C GLN A 34 5.75 -2.52 -27.89
N ASP A 35 4.52 -2.33 -28.36
CA ASP A 35 3.60 -1.31 -27.83
C ASP A 35 2.91 -1.75 -26.53
N GLU A 36 2.92 -3.05 -26.23
CA GLU A 36 2.35 -3.65 -25.02
C GLU A 36 3.40 -3.94 -23.93
N HIS A 37 4.68 -3.85 -24.28
CA HIS A 37 5.78 -4.16 -23.36
C HIS A 37 5.81 -3.15 -22.18
N PRO A 38 5.66 -3.59 -20.91
CA PRO A 38 5.53 -2.68 -19.75
C PRO A 38 6.72 -1.73 -19.53
N GLY A 39 7.93 -2.12 -19.94
CA GLY A 39 9.13 -1.25 -19.92
C GLY A 39 9.19 -0.23 -21.06
N GLY A 40 8.18 -0.18 -21.93
CA GLY A 40 8.08 0.68 -23.11
C GLY A 40 8.86 0.18 -24.33
N LYS A 41 8.35 0.51 -25.53
CA LYS A 41 8.92 0.06 -26.83
C LYS A 41 10.39 0.40 -27.04
N LYS A 42 10.86 1.52 -26.49
CA LYS A 42 12.26 1.98 -26.63
C LYS A 42 13.26 0.98 -26.04
N ILE A 43 12.86 0.13 -25.10
CA ILE A 43 13.75 -0.89 -24.51
C ILE A 43 13.96 -2.04 -25.49
N LEU A 44 12.89 -2.55 -26.10
CA LEU A 44 12.97 -3.62 -27.10
C LEU A 44 13.71 -3.15 -28.36
N GLN A 45 13.48 -1.91 -28.79
CA GLN A 45 14.16 -1.33 -29.95
C GLN A 45 15.69 -1.26 -29.80
N ARG A 46 16.23 -1.17 -28.57
CA ARG A 46 17.69 -1.16 -28.35
C ARG A 46 18.36 -2.52 -28.54
N VAL A 47 17.60 -3.59 -28.27
CA VAL A 47 18.05 -4.98 -28.35
C VAL A 47 17.51 -5.70 -29.59
N ALA A 48 16.77 -4.99 -30.44
CA ALA A 48 16.27 -5.50 -31.71
C ALA A 48 17.41 -6.05 -32.58
N GLY A 49 17.19 -7.25 -33.13
CA GLY A 49 18.16 -7.99 -33.92
C GLY A 49 19.34 -8.56 -33.13
N LYS A 50 19.28 -8.60 -31.79
CA LYS A 50 20.38 -9.05 -30.93
C LYS A 50 19.97 -10.15 -29.96
N ASP A 51 20.97 -10.77 -29.36
CA ASP A 51 20.81 -11.59 -28.15
C ASP A 51 20.53 -10.69 -26.95
N ALA A 52 19.35 -10.86 -26.38
CA ALA A 52 18.83 -10.10 -25.25
C ALA A 52 18.76 -10.96 -23.98
N SER A 53 19.32 -12.18 -23.95
CA SER A 53 19.16 -13.14 -22.85
C SER A 53 19.61 -12.53 -21.51
N LYS A 54 20.76 -11.87 -21.47
CA LYS A 54 21.29 -11.22 -20.26
C LYS A 54 20.38 -10.10 -19.77
N GLN A 55 19.83 -9.30 -20.68
CA GLN A 55 18.92 -8.20 -20.36
C GLN A 55 17.56 -8.74 -19.91
N PHE A 56 17.07 -9.80 -20.55
CA PHE A 56 15.83 -10.47 -20.19
C PHE A 56 15.91 -10.98 -18.74
N TRP A 57 16.90 -11.81 -18.41
CA TRP A 57 17.06 -12.40 -17.09
C TRP A 57 17.43 -11.43 -15.97
N LYS A 58 17.93 -10.24 -16.33
CA LYS A 58 18.14 -9.16 -15.35
C LYS A 58 16.81 -8.59 -14.83
N TYR A 59 15.75 -8.61 -15.64
CA TYR A 59 14.48 -7.92 -15.32
C TYR A 59 13.25 -8.84 -15.34
N HIS A 60 13.40 -10.09 -15.77
CA HIS A 60 12.31 -11.06 -15.93
C HIS A 60 12.70 -12.43 -15.36
N ASN A 61 11.70 -13.27 -15.14
CA ASN A 61 11.86 -14.64 -14.64
C ASN A 61 11.25 -15.65 -15.63
N GLU A 62 11.42 -16.94 -15.33
CA GLU A 62 11.03 -18.04 -16.21
C GLU A 62 9.50 -18.09 -16.42
N GLY A 63 8.71 -17.64 -15.44
CA GLY A 63 7.25 -17.57 -15.53
C GLY A 63 6.78 -16.62 -16.63
N ILE A 64 7.47 -15.49 -16.80
CA ILE A 64 7.19 -14.54 -17.90
C ILE A 64 7.50 -15.19 -19.25
N LEU A 65 8.64 -15.87 -19.36
CA LEU A 65 9.00 -16.56 -20.61
C LEU A 65 7.96 -17.64 -20.95
N LYS A 66 7.56 -18.48 -19.98
CA LYS A 66 6.52 -19.50 -20.15
C LYS A 66 5.19 -18.92 -20.61
N LYS A 67 4.77 -17.78 -20.06
CA LYS A 67 3.50 -17.11 -20.40
C LYS A 67 3.47 -16.66 -21.86
N TYR A 68 4.55 -16.05 -22.37
CA TYR A 68 4.56 -15.44 -23.70
C TYR A 68 5.19 -16.31 -24.79
N LYS A 69 5.88 -17.40 -24.43
CA LYS A 69 6.58 -18.28 -25.38
C LYS A 69 5.68 -18.79 -26.49
N ALA A 70 4.49 -19.29 -26.16
CA ALA A 70 3.56 -19.82 -27.14
C ALA A 70 3.06 -18.76 -28.16
N GLN A 71 3.08 -17.48 -27.79
CA GLN A 71 2.56 -16.39 -28.61
C GLN A 71 3.67 -15.72 -29.45
N LEU A 72 4.86 -15.57 -28.89
CA LEU A 72 5.92 -14.73 -29.46
C LEU A 72 7.08 -15.52 -30.06
N GLN A 73 7.27 -16.79 -29.67
CA GLN A 73 8.37 -17.60 -30.19
C GLN A 73 8.09 -18.01 -31.64
N ILE A 74 9.00 -17.64 -32.54
CA ILE A 74 8.91 -18.00 -33.97
C ILE A 74 9.87 -19.13 -34.35
N GLY A 75 10.85 -19.45 -33.50
CA GLY A 75 11.78 -20.56 -33.70
C GLY A 75 13.00 -20.50 -32.79
N SER A 76 14.13 -21.02 -33.27
CA SER A 76 15.41 -21.04 -32.54
C SER A 76 16.58 -20.78 -33.48
N LEU A 77 17.74 -20.41 -32.93
CA LEU A 77 18.95 -20.26 -33.70
C LEU A 77 19.46 -21.62 -34.21
N ASP A 78 20.11 -21.61 -35.37
CA ASP A 78 20.82 -22.76 -35.95
C ASP A 78 21.93 -23.33 -35.05
N THR A 79 22.40 -22.57 -34.08
CA THR A 79 23.36 -23.01 -33.06
C THR A 79 22.75 -23.81 -31.92
N LYS A 80 21.41 -23.79 -31.74
CA LYS A 80 20.74 -24.45 -30.64
C LYS A 80 20.76 -25.97 -30.84
N LYS A 81 21.56 -26.68 -30.05
CA LYS A 81 21.57 -28.14 -30.05
C LYS A 81 20.19 -28.67 -29.64
N VAL A 82 19.55 -29.44 -30.51
CA VAL A 82 18.31 -30.15 -30.19
C VAL A 82 18.62 -31.18 -29.12
N VAL A 83 18.21 -30.92 -27.88
CA VAL A 83 18.21 -31.93 -26.82
C VAL A 83 16.87 -32.64 -26.92
N GLU A 84 16.89 -33.93 -27.27
CA GLU A 84 15.69 -34.76 -27.23
C GLU A 84 15.13 -34.81 -25.80
N PRO A 85 13.80 -34.72 -25.62
CA PRO A 85 13.21 -34.72 -24.30
C PRO A 85 13.38 -36.10 -23.65
N THR A 86 14.08 -36.16 -22.52
CA THR A 86 14.02 -37.31 -21.61
C THR A 86 12.56 -37.51 -21.17
N PRO A 87 12.02 -38.75 -21.14
CA PRO A 87 10.63 -38.98 -20.76
C PRO A 87 10.40 -38.49 -19.33
N ALA A 88 9.40 -37.63 -19.15
CA ALA A 88 8.91 -37.29 -17.82
C ALA A 88 8.38 -38.57 -17.15
N PRO A 89 8.61 -38.76 -15.84
CA PRO A 89 7.95 -39.84 -15.10
C PRO A 89 6.43 -39.67 -15.23
N ALA A 90 5.73 -40.78 -15.44
CA ALA A 90 4.29 -40.80 -15.63
C ALA A 90 3.58 -40.09 -14.46
N PRO A 91 2.54 -39.28 -14.72
CA PRO A 91 1.74 -38.72 -13.65
C PRO A 91 1.07 -39.86 -12.89
N GLU A 92 1.34 -39.96 -11.59
CA GLU A 92 0.51 -40.78 -10.72
C GLU A 92 -0.95 -40.35 -10.87
N PRO A 93 -1.90 -41.31 -10.88
CA PRO A 93 -3.30 -40.96 -10.97
C PRO A 93 -3.64 -40.07 -9.78
N LYS A 94 -4.01 -38.82 -10.06
CA LYS A 94 -4.68 -37.97 -9.09
C LYS A 94 -5.90 -38.74 -8.63
N LYS A 95 -5.84 -39.35 -7.43
CA LYS A 95 -7.05 -39.52 -6.65
C LYS A 95 -7.67 -38.14 -6.60
N ALA A 96 -8.91 -38.03 -7.09
CA ALA A 96 -9.73 -36.90 -6.77
C ALA A 96 -9.67 -36.77 -5.25
N ALA A 97 -8.94 -35.77 -4.76
CA ALA A 97 -9.20 -35.26 -3.44
C ALA A 97 -10.63 -34.75 -3.57
N GLN A 98 -11.58 -35.55 -3.07
CA GLN A 98 -12.77 -34.98 -2.51
C GLN A 98 -12.24 -33.91 -1.56
N VAL A 99 -12.35 -32.65 -1.97
CA VAL A 99 -12.39 -31.57 -1.02
C VAL A 99 -13.61 -31.94 -0.19
N ALA A 100 -13.37 -32.63 0.93
CA ALA A 100 -14.33 -32.57 2.00
C ALA A 100 -14.48 -31.07 2.21
N GLN A 101 -15.65 -30.53 1.86
CA GLN A 101 -16.14 -29.36 2.56
C GLN A 101 -15.95 -29.73 4.02
N ALA A 102 -14.95 -29.15 4.67
CA ALA A 102 -14.95 -29.11 6.10
C ALA A 102 -16.29 -28.47 6.41
N ALA A 103 -17.21 -29.26 6.97
CA ALA A 103 -18.38 -28.70 7.59
C ALA A 103 -17.85 -27.57 8.50
N PRO A 104 -18.50 -26.40 8.54
CA PRO A 104 -18.10 -25.36 9.47
C PRO A 104 -17.89 -26.06 10.81
N ALA A 105 -16.68 -25.98 11.36
CA ALA A 105 -16.46 -26.49 12.69
C ALA A 105 -17.50 -25.79 13.54
N ASP A 106 -18.42 -26.56 14.13
CA ASP A 106 -19.40 -26.03 15.07
C ASP A 106 -18.59 -25.35 16.17
N TYR A 107 -18.41 -24.03 16.04
CA TYR A 107 -17.90 -23.20 17.11
C TYR A 107 -18.96 -23.25 18.21
N LYS A 108 -18.77 -24.20 19.12
CA LYS A 108 -19.39 -24.13 20.43
C LYS A 108 -18.47 -23.23 21.24
N PRO A 109 -18.93 -22.05 21.70
CA PRO A 109 -18.15 -21.28 22.66
C PRO A 109 -17.88 -22.21 23.84
N ALA A 110 -16.60 -22.52 24.07
CA ALA A 110 -16.20 -23.22 25.27
C ALA A 110 -16.59 -22.32 26.45
N ALA A 111 -17.47 -22.82 27.31
CA ALA A 111 -17.69 -22.18 28.59
C ALA A 111 -16.33 -22.12 29.32
N THR A 112 -15.92 -20.90 29.68
CA THR A 112 -14.68 -20.50 30.35
C THR A 112 -13.39 -20.79 29.58
N ALA A 113 -13.17 -20.11 28.45
CA ALA A 113 -11.81 -19.88 27.94
C ALA A 113 -11.17 -18.76 28.76
N GLU A 114 -9.98 -19.00 29.31
CA GLU A 114 -9.18 -17.96 29.97
C GLU A 114 -8.45 -17.13 28.90
N PRO A 115 -8.23 -15.81 29.11
CA PRO A 115 -7.65 -14.93 28.08
C PRO A 115 -6.31 -15.38 27.48
N GLN A 116 -5.55 -16.24 28.17
CA GLN A 116 -4.24 -16.73 27.73
C GLN A 116 -4.24 -18.18 27.21
N ASP A 117 -5.40 -18.80 27.07
CA ASP A 117 -5.50 -20.13 26.49
C ASP A 117 -5.04 -20.13 25.02
N PRO A 118 -4.54 -21.27 24.51
CA PRO A 118 -4.20 -21.41 23.10
C PRO A 118 -5.35 -21.01 22.17
N TYR A 119 -5.03 -20.24 21.12
CA TYR A 119 -5.97 -19.60 20.20
C TYR A 119 -5.48 -19.68 18.75
N GLY A 120 -6.40 -19.55 17.79
CA GLY A 120 -6.13 -19.64 16.36
C GLY A 120 -6.18 -21.08 15.82
N ASP A 121 -5.55 -21.32 14.67
CA ASP A 121 -5.63 -22.59 13.95
C ASP A 121 -4.73 -23.67 14.56
N LEU A 122 -3.84 -23.27 15.48
CA LEU A 122 -2.84 -24.11 16.14
C LEU A 122 -1.90 -24.85 15.16
N ILE A 123 -1.88 -24.41 13.89
CA ILE A 123 -0.91 -24.86 12.90
C ILE A 123 0.44 -24.23 13.26
N PRO A 124 1.54 -25.00 13.32
CA PRO A 124 2.86 -24.45 13.63
C PRO A 124 3.22 -23.28 12.72
N PHE A 125 3.56 -22.13 13.32
CA PHE A 125 3.94 -20.88 12.64
C PHE A 125 2.83 -20.19 11.84
N ALA A 126 1.58 -20.65 11.88
CA ALA A 126 0.46 -19.97 11.23
C ALA A 126 -0.07 -18.79 12.05
N ASP A 127 0.15 -18.82 13.38
CA ASP A 127 -0.23 -17.76 14.30
C ASP A 127 0.97 -17.34 15.17
N PRO A 128 1.00 -16.10 15.69
CA PRO A 128 1.96 -15.66 16.70
C PRO A 128 2.10 -16.67 17.85
N SER A 129 3.33 -16.95 18.27
CA SER A 129 3.60 -17.97 19.30
C SER A 129 2.87 -17.70 20.62
N TRP A 130 2.69 -16.44 21.00
CA TRP A 130 1.97 -16.08 22.22
C TRP A 130 0.47 -16.41 22.14
N TYR A 131 -0.09 -16.62 20.94
CA TYR A 131 -1.44 -17.15 20.77
C TYR A 131 -1.50 -18.64 21.15
N GLN A 132 -0.38 -19.36 21.08
CA GLN A 132 -0.32 -20.81 21.22
C GLN A 132 0.18 -21.25 22.61
N GLY A 133 -0.10 -20.45 23.64
CA GLY A 133 0.23 -20.76 25.04
C GLY A 133 1.67 -20.46 25.47
N TYR A 134 2.47 -19.80 24.63
CA TYR A 134 3.80 -19.32 25.01
C TYR A 134 3.68 -18.04 25.82
N SER A 135 4.25 -18.03 27.04
CA SER A 135 4.26 -16.83 27.89
C SER A 135 5.05 -15.70 27.22
N SER A 136 4.47 -14.49 27.23
CA SER A 136 5.11 -13.26 26.76
C SER A 136 5.05 -12.21 27.87
N PRO A 137 6.13 -11.46 28.14
CA PRO A 137 6.08 -10.33 29.07
C PRO A 137 5.36 -9.11 28.48
N TYR A 138 5.04 -9.13 27.18
CA TYR A 138 4.44 -8.01 26.45
C TYR A 138 2.93 -8.14 26.26
N PHE A 139 2.41 -9.38 26.20
CA PHE A 139 0.98 -9.63 25.98
C PHE A 139 0.31 -10.09 27.26
N ASN A 140 -0.92 -9.64 27.47
CA ASN A 140 -1.71 -9.89 28.68
C ASN A 140 -3.19 -10.12 28.31
N ASP A 141 -4.06 -10.18 29.31
CA ASP A 141 -5.50 -10.38 29.17
C ASP A 141 -6.19 -9.33 28.28
N SER A 142 -5.82 -8.04 28.37
CA SER A 142 -6.46 -7.01 27.54
C SER A 142 -6.07 -7.13 26.07
N HIS A 143 -4.84 -7.57 25.78
CA HIS A 143 -4.40 -7.86 24.41
C HIS A 143 -5.18 -9.02 23.80
N ALA A 144 -5.39 -10.09 24.57
CA ALA A 144 -6.15 -11.24 24.11
C ALA A 144 -7.64 -10.90 23.87
N ALA A 145 -8.24 -10.12 24.78
CA ALA A 145 -9.61 -9.65 24.62
C ALA A 145 -9.80 -8.76 23.39
N LEU A 146 -8.83 -7.86 23.13
CA LEU A 146 -8.84 -7.03 21.92
C LEU A 146 -8.73 -7.86 20.64
N ARG A 147 -7.80 -8.82 20.63
CA ARG A 147 -7.63 -9.73 19.50
C ARG A 147 -8.92 -10.46 19.15
N GLU A 148 -9.59 -11.04 20.15
CA GLU A 148 -10.86 -11.76 19.94
C GLU A 148 -11.94 -10.83 19.36
N GLU A 149 -12.06 -9.62 19.89
CA GLU A 149 -13.02 -8.62 19.39
C GLU A 149 -12.77 -8.22 17.92
N ILE A 150 -11.50 -7.95 17.57
CA ILE A 150 -11.16 -7.57 16.19
C ILE A 150 -11.35 -8.76 15.27
N ARG A 151 -10.93 -9.97 15.69
CA ARG A 151 -11.06 -11.18 14.87
C ARG A 151 -12.52 -11.49 14.56
N GLU A 152 -13.40 -11.41 15.55
CA GLU A 152 -14.84 -11.60 15.32
C GLU A 152 -15.34 -10.64 14.23
N TRP A 153 -14.93 -9.37 14.26
CA TRP A 153 -15.31 -8.40 13.23
C TRP A 153 -14.68 -8.71 11.86
N VAL A 154 -13.40 -9.08 11.81
CA VAL A 154 -12.70 -9.43 10.56
C VAL A 154 -13.34 -10.65 9.90
N ASP A 155 -13.54 -11.73 10.65
CA ASP A 155 -14.05 -13.01 10.13
C ASP A 155 -15.51 -12.88 9.64
N THR A 156 -16.31 -12.01 10.26
CA THR A 156 -17.75 -11.89 9.97
C THR A 156 -18.09 -10.81 8.96
N GLU A 157 -17.45 -9.64 9.04
CA GLU A 157 -17.83 -8.45 8.26
C GLU A 157 -16.85 -8.12 7.13
N ILE A 158 -15.64 -8.70 7.12
CA ILE A 158 -14.57 -8.30 6.20
C ILE A 158 -14.12 -9.47 5.31
N GLU A 159 -13.55 -10.52 5.91
CA GLU A 159 -12.89 -11.61 5.18
C GLU A 159 -13.80 -12.25 4.11
N PRO A 160 -15.10 -12.50 4.35
CA PRO A 160 -15.98 -13.08 3.34
C PRO A 160 -16.16 -12.22 2.07
N TYR A 161 -15.85 -10.92 2.13
CA TYR A 161 -16.16 -9.95 1.08
C TYR A 161 -14.92 -9.26 0.50
N VAL A 162 -13.77 -9.33 1.18
CA VAL A 162 -12.59 -8.52 0.88
C VAL A 162 -12.04 -8.74 -0.53
N THR A 163 -12.13 -9.96 -1.05
CA THR A 163 -11.72 -10.28 -2.43
C THR A 163 -12.55 -9.50 -3.46
N GLU A 164 -13.88 -9.46 -3.29
CA GLU A 164 -14.77 -8.70 -4.17
C GLU A 164 -14.47 -7.19 -4.09
N TRP A 165 -14.21 -6.67 -2.90
CA TRP A 165 -13.89 -5.26 -2.68
C TRP A 165 -12.57 -4.86 -3.34
N ASP A 166 -11.56 -5.74 -3.29
CA ASP A 166 -10.28 -5.53 -3.98
C ASP A 166 -10.46 -5.49 -5.50
N GLU A 167 -11.17 -6.46 -6.08
CA GLU A 167 -11.47 -6.48 -7.52
C GLU A 167 -12.27 -5.26 -7.95
N ALA A 168 -13.23 -4.83 -7.12
CA ALA A 168 -14.01 -3.60 -7.32
C ALA A 168 -13.21 -2.32 -7.03
N LYS A 169 -11.98 -2.42 -6.51
CA LYS A 169 -11.14 -1.30 -6.08
C LYS A 169 -11.82 -0.40 -5.03
N ASN A 170 -12.72 -0.94 -4.22
CA ASN A 170 -13.54 -0.15 -3.32
C ASN A 170 -13.96 -0.94 -2.07
N VAL A 171 -13.51 -0.49 -0.90
CA VAL A 171 -14.04 -0.93 0.39
C VAL A 171 -15.30 -0.11 0.70
N PRO A 172 -16.42 -0.72 1.13
CA PRO A 172 -17.62 0.02 1.53
C PRO A 172 -17.35 1.01 2.66
N ASP A 173 -17.89 2.24 2.56
CA ASP A 173 -17.67 3.30 3.56
C ASP A 173 -18.10 2.90 4.97
N LYS A 174 -19.11 2.01 5.09
CA LYS A 174 -19.53 1.45 6.39
C LYS A 174 -18.39 0.77 7.16
N ILE A 175 -17.42 0.15 6.47
CA ILE A 175 -16.30 -0.53 7.12
C ILE A 175 -15.32 0.49 7.73
N TYR A 176 -15.06 1.59 7.02
CA TYR A 176 -14.27 2.69 7.57
C TYR A 176 -15.01 3.38 8.72
N LYS A 177 -16.32 3.57 8.62
CA LYS A 177 -17.14 4.12 9.70
C LYS A 177 -17.06 3.25 10.97
N GLN A 178 -17.12 1.93 10.81
CA GLN A 178 -16.95 0.98 11.92
C GLN A 178 -15.59 1.10 12.62
N MET A 179 -14.49 1.42 11.91
CA MET A 179 -13.19 1.70 12.54
C MET A 179 -13.29 2.84 13.56
N GLY A 180 -14.09 3.87 13.27
CA GLY A 180 -14.34 4.97 14.19
C GLY A 180 -15.28 4.59 15.34
N GLU A 181 -16.42 3.98 15.01
CA GLU A 181 -17.47 3.61 15.99
C GLU A 181 -17.02 2.56 17.00
N ARG A 182 -16.10 1.66 16.60
CA ARG A 182 -15.46 0.68 17.49
C ARG A 182 -14.30 1.28 18.30
N GLY A 183 -13.96 2.55 18.09
CA GLY A 183 -12.84 3.22 18.76
C GLY A 183 -11.45 2.81 18.25
N TYR A 184 -11.35 2.09 17.13
CA TYR A 184 -10.07 1.61 16.60
C TYR A 184 -9.21 2.74 16.03
N LEU A 185 -9.80 3.73 15.36
CA LEU A 185 -9.06 4.90 14.90
C LEU A 185 -8.38 5.62 16.07
N ALA A 186 -9.10 5.84 17.17
CA ALA A 186 -8.52 6.47 18.37
C ALA A 186 -7.37 5.67 19.00
N GLY A 187 -7.36 4.35 18.81
CA GLY A 187 -6.29 3.46 19.24
C GLY A 187 -5.05 3.42 18.32
N LEU A 188 -5.14 3.98 17.10
CA LEU A 188 -4.13 3.94 16.03
C LEU A 188 -3.43 5.30 15.81
N LEU A 189 -3.07 5.99 16.90
CA LEU A 189 -2.44 7.33 16.83
C LEU A 189 -0.99 7.37 17.35
N GLY A 190 -0.47 6.28 17.92
CA GLY A 190 0.86 6.28 18.56
C GLY A 190 0.97 7.20 19.78
N VAL A 191 -0.16 7.59 20.39
CA VAL A 191 -0.23 8.43 21.60
C VAL A 191 -1.20 7.82 22.60
N LYS A 192 -1.28 8.40 23.81
CA LYS A 192 -2.31 8.02 24.78
C LYS A 192 -3.70 8.20 24.15
N TYR A 193 -4.57 7.21 24.37
CA TYR A 193 -5.93 7.18 23.82
C TYR A 193 -6.66 8.54 24.01
N PRO A 194 -7.13 9.21 22.95
CA PRO A 194 -7.61 10.59 22.98
C PRO A 194 -9.08 10.70 23.42
N GLU A 195 -9.36 10.33 24.66
CA GLU A 195 -10.73 10.20 25.19
C GLU A 195 -11.62 11.44 25.05
N LYS A 196 -11.03 12.63 25.02
CA LYS A 196 -11.76 13.91 24.91
C LYS A 196 -12.25 14.21 23.49
N HIS A 197 -11.64 13.57 22.49
CA HIS A 197 -11.90 13.84 21.08
C HIS A 197 -12.84 12.83 20.43
N THR A 198 -13.23 11.77 21.13
CA THR A 198 -14.17 10.78 20.62
C THR A 198 -15.07 10.26 21.73
N PRO A 199 -16.37 9.99 21.49
CA PRO A 199 -17.22 9.25 22.43
C PRO A 199 -17.06 7.73 22.28
N TYR A 200 -16.49 7.25 21.18
CA TYR A 200 -16.35 5.83 20.86
C TYR A 200 -15.20 5.20 21.62
N ARG A 201 -15.35 3.94 22.01
CA ARG A 201 -14.39 3.20 22.82
C ARG A 201 -14.29 1.77 22.30
N VAL A 202 -13.07 1.23 22.34
CA VAL A 202 -12.86 -0.20 22.20
C VAL A 202 -13.62 -0.91 23.31
N LYS A 203 -14.39 -1.94 22.96
CA LYS A 203 -15.32 -2.59 23.90
C LYS A 203 -14.57 -3.43 24.93
N SER A 204 -13.54 -4.15 24.49
CA SER A 204 -12.75 -5.09 25.30
C SER A 204 -11.68 -4.42 26.17
N VAL A 205 -11.26 -3.20 25.85
CA VAL A 205 -10.10 -2.55 26.50
C VAL A 205 -10.45 -1.12 26.90
N ALA A 206 -10.36 -0.85 28.22
CA ALA A 206 -10.50 0.49 28.75
C ALA A 206 -9.33 1.39 28.30
N PRO A 207 -9.55 2.69 28.01
CA PRO A 207 -8.52 3.62 27.55
C PRO A 207 -7.25 3.67 28.42
N GLU A 208 -7.38 3.50 29.73
CA GLU A 208 -6.26 3.54 30.68
C GLU A 208 -5.34 2.31 30.57
N ARG A 209 -5.84 1.23 29.98
CA ARG A 209 -5.09 0.00 29.73
C ARG A 209 -4.52 -0.07 28.31
N TRP A 210 -4.78 0.92 27.46
CA TRP A 210 -4.30 0.95 26.08
C TRP A 210 -2.80 1.21 26.00
N ASP A 211 -2.10 0.40 25.20
CA ASP A 211 -0.67 0.54 24.92
C ASP A 211 -0.36 0.27 23.44
N LEU A 212 0.92 0.35 23.05
CA LEU A 212 1.35 0.18 21.67
C LEU A 212 1.21 -1.27 21.14
N PHE A 213 1.11 -2.28 22.01
CA PHE A 213 0.86 -3.65 21.58
C PHE A 213 -0.61 -3.85 21.20
N HIS A 214 -1.54 -3.13 21.82
CA HIS A 214 -2.94 -3.06 21.36
C HIS A 214 -3.04 -2.42 19.97
N GLU A 215 -2.30 -1.33 19.74
CA GLU A 215 -2.22 -0.68 18.42
C GLU A 215 -1.66 -1.62 17.34
N MET A 216 -0.62 -2.37 17.68
CA MET A 216 -0.05 -3.38 16.79
C MET A 216 -1.08 -4.48 16.44
N LEU A 217 -1.88 -4.93 17.41
CA LEU A 217 -2.89 -5.97 17.19
C LEU A 217 -4.00 -5.55 16.24
N LEU A 218 -4.37 -4.27 16.22
CA LEU A 218 -5.30 -3.75 15.22
C LEU A 218 -4.77 -3.96 13.79
N THR A 219 -3.47 -3.70 13.58
CA THR A 219 -2.85 -3.92 12.27
C THR A 219 -2.71 -5.41 11.95
N ASP A 220 -2.32 -6.22 12.93
CA ASP A 220 -2.11 -7.66 12.77
C ASP A 220 -3.42 -8.39 12.41
N GLU A 221 -4.49 -8.15 13.18
CA GLU A 221 -5.78 -8.82 12.95
C GLU A 221 -6.46 -8.32 11.66
N LEU A 222 -6.34 -7.04 11.30
CA LEU A 222 -6.80 -6.56 9.99
C LEU A 222 -6.05 -7.24 8.82
N SER A 223 -4.77 -7.56 9.01
CA SER A 223 -3.95 -8.20 7.97
C SER A 223 -4.35 -9.65 7.71
N ARG A 224 -5.06 -10.29 8.65
CA ARG A 224 -5.58 -11.67 8.49
C ARG A 224 -6.53 -11.82 7.31
N ALA A 225 -7.24 -10.75 6.93
CA ALA A 225 -8.10 -10.73 5.76
C ALA A 225 -7.32 -10.96 4.43
N GLY A 226 -5.99 -11.03 4.45
CA GLY A 226 -5.17 -11.38 3.28
C GLY A 226 -5.14 -10.30 2.20
N SER A 227 -5.60 -9.09 2.51
CA SER A 227 -5.66 -7.95 1.57
C SER A 227 -4.87 -6.75 2.09
N GLY A 228 -3.74 -6.46 1.43
CA GLY A 228 -3.03 -5.20 1.64
C GLY A 228 -3.85 -3.98 1.18
N GLY A 229 -4.77 -4.16 0.22
CA GLY A 229 -5.67 -3.09 -0.24
C GLY A 229 -6.59 -2.61 0.87
N LEU A 230 -7.24 -3.54 1.57
CA LEU A 230 -8.08 -3.26 2.73
C LEU A 230 -7.29 -2.60 3.85
N VAL A 231 -6.16 -3.20 4.26
CA VAL A 231 -5.33 -2.66 5.36
C VAL A 231 -4.95 -1.21 5.04
N TRP A 232 -4.49 -0.95 3.82
CA TRP A 232 -4.13 0.41 3.43
C TRP A 232 -5.34 1.34 3.25
N ASN A 233 -6.54 0.81 2.93
CA ASN A 233 -7.78 1.59 2.93
C ASN A 233 -8.14 2.10 4.34
N LEU A 234 -8.07 1.20 5.33
CA LEU A 234 -8.55 1.47 6.68
C LEU A 234 -7.54 2.26 7.52
N ILE A 235 -6.25 1.91 7.42
CA ILE A 235 -5.22 2.48 8.29
C ILE A 235 -4.06 3.13 7.53
N GLY A 236 -3.91 2.88 6.22
CA GLY A 236 -2.73 3.29 5.46
C GLY A 236 -2.56 4.81 5.34
N GLY A 237 -3.59 5.55 4.95
CA GLY A 237 -3.54 7.02 4.91
C GLY A 237 -3.67 7.64 6.31
N TYR A 238 -4.58 7.10 7.11
CA TYR A 238 -4.87 7.57 8.46
C TYR A 238 -3.66 7.47 9.40
N GLY A 239 -3.04 6.29 9.47
CA GLY A 239 -1.98 5.96 10.43
C GLY A 239 -0.67 6.73 10.22
N ILE A 240 -0.50 7.38 9.06
CA ILE A 240 0.65 8.27 8.78
C ILE A 240 0.23 9.73 8.64
N GLY A 241 -1.02 10.00 8.25
CA GLY A 241 -1.54 11.35 8.05
C GLY A 241 -1.99 12.03 9.33
N CYS A 242 -2.62 11.28 10.25
CA CYS A 242 -3.19 11.82 11.48
C CYS A 242 -2.16 12.09 12.59
N PRO A 243 -1.18 11.20 12.87
CA PRO A 243 -0.25 11.42 13.98
C PRO A 243 0.53 12.74 13.94
N PRO A 244 1.01 13.25 12.78
CA PRO A 244 1.70 14.54 12.73
C PRO A 244 0.80 15.72 13.14
N LEU A 245 -0.47 15.69 12.74
CA LEU A 245 -1.47 16.67 13.16
C LEU A 245 -1.66 16.63 14.67
N VAL A 246 -1.86 15.45 15.26
CA VAL A 246 -2.10 15.30 16.70
C VAL A 246 -0.88 15.75 17.51
N LYS A 247 0.33 15.44 17.03
CA LYS A 247 1.57 15.69 17.76
C LYS A 247 2.07 17.13 17.64
N PHE A 248 1.91 17.76 16.47
CA PHE A 248 2.54 19.04 16.15
C PHE A 248 1.56 20.12 15.67
N GLY A 249 0.30 19.78 15.45
CA GLY A 249 -0.75 20.73 15.08
C GLY A 249 -1.08 21.68 16.23
N LYS A 250 -1.61 22.85 15.87
CA LYS A 250 -2.16 23.80 16.85
C LYS A 250 -3.37 23.15 17.55
N LYS A 251 -3.51 23.40 18.85
CA LYS A 251 -4.57 22.77 19.67
C LYS A 251 -5.96 23.05 19.10
N GLU A 252 -6.20 24.27 18.64
CA GLU A 252 -7.48 24.71 18.08
C GLU A 252 -7.82 23.96 16.79
N LEU A 253 -6.80 23.66 15.97
CA LEU A 253 -6.96 22.86 14.75
C LEU A 253 -7.29 21.41 15.09
N VAL A 254 -6.51 20.80 16.00
CA VAL A 254 -6.72 19.42 16.44
C VAL A 254 -8.11 19.24 17.04
N ASP A 255 -8.51 20.11 17.97
CA ASP A 255 -9.81 20.03 18.63
C ASP A 255 -10.98 20.18 17.64
N ARG A 256 -10.81 20.95 16.56
CA ARG A 256 -11.84 21.16 15.54
C ARG A 256 -12.07 19.92 14.67
N ILE A 257 -10.99 19.27 14.20
CA ILE A 257 -11.10 18.26 13.13
C ILE A 257 -10.93 16.82 13.60
N LEU A 258 -10.15 16.59 14.66
CA LEU A 258 -9.87 15.25 15.16
C LEU A 258 -11.14 14.47 15.52
N PRO A 259 -12.20 15.07 16.11
CA PRO A 259 -13.41 14.33 16.42
C PRO A 259 -14.10 13.69 15.20
N GLY A 260 -14.16 14.40 14.07
CA GLY A 260 -14.73 13.86 12.83
C GLY A 260 -13.88 12.73 12.24
N ILE A 261 -12.55 12.83 12.37
CA ILE A 261 -11.63 11.77 11.94
C ILE A 261 -11.81 10.52 12.80
N LEU A 262 -11.80 10.67 14.14
CA LEU A 262 -11.92 9.54 15.06
C LEU A 262 -13.31 8.88 15.06
N ALA A 263 -14.33 9.61 14.65
CA ALA A 263 -15.67 9.07 14.42
C ALA A 263 -15.79 8.28 13.11
N GLY A 264 -14.76 8.31 12.23
CA GLY A 264 -14.80 7.70 10.91
C GLY A 264 -15.65 8.48 9.89
N ASP A 265 -16.03 9.72 10.19
CA ASP A 265 -16.85 10.58 9.30
C ASP A 265 -16.01 11.39 8.31
N LYS A 266 -14.73 11.61 8.65
CA LYS A 266 -13.76 12.33 7.83
C LYS A 266 -12.49 11.51 7.69
N ARG A 267 -11.84 11.59 6.53
CA ARG A 267 -10.59 10.87 6.27
C ARG A 267 -9.41 11.84 6.16
N ILE A 268 -8.25 11.39 6.65
CA ILE A 268 -6.99 12.10 6.54
C ILE A 268 -5.94 11.21 5.88
N CYS A 269 -5.08 11.81 5.05
CA CYS A 269 -3.95 11.13 4.45
C CYS A 269 -2.66 11.96 4.54
N LEU A 270 -1.52 11.31 4.29
CA LEU A 270 -0.23 11.96 4.15
C LEU A 270 0.12 12.21 2.68
N ALA A 271 0.52 13.43 2.36
CA ALA A 271 0.82 13.89 1.00
C ALA A 271 2.25 14.47 0.91
N ILE A 272 3.25 13.58 0.82
CA ILE A 272 4.67 13.97 0.71
C ILE A 272 5.17 13.78 -0.72
N THR A 273 5.22 12.52 -1.17
CA THR A 273 5.86 12.10 -2.43
C THR A 273 5.30 12.81 -3.66
N GLU A 274 6.19 13.16 -4.58
CA GLU A 274 5.92 13.86 -5.83
C GLU A 274 6.32 13.02 -7.05
N PRO A 275 5.85 13.35 -8.26
CA PRO A 275 6.29 12.69 -9.49
C PRO A 275 7.81 12.66 -9.66
N ASP A 276 8.48 13.75 -9.27
CA ASP A 276 9.93 13.96 -9.45
C ASP A 276 10.75 13.76 -8.16
N ALA A 277 10.09 13.53 -7.01
CA ALA A 277 10.75 13.40 -5.71
C ALA A 277 10.04 12.37 -4.81
N GLY A 278 10.62 11.15 -4.76
CA GLY A 278 10.27 10.08 -3.82
C GLY A 278 11.30 9.99 -2.70
N SER A 279 12.39 9.24 -2.91
CA SER A 279 13.47 9.13 -1.92
C SER A 279 14.20 10.46 -1.67
N ASP A 280 14.23 11.37 -2.67
CA ASP A 280 14.84 12.70 -2.57
C ASP A 280 13.84 13.77 -2.11
N VAL A 281 13.29 13.56 -0.92
CA VAL A 281 12.27 14.44 -0.31
C VAL A 281 12.77 15.88 -0.12
N ALA A 282 14.08 16.10 -0.05
CA ALA A 282 14.65 17.44 0.08
C ALA A 282 14.35 18.36 -1.12
N ASN A 283 14.07 17.76 -2.28
CA ASN A 283 13.89 18.44 -3.55
C ASN A 283 12.44 18.47 -4.06
N LEU A 284 11.46 18.26 -3.17
CA LEU A 284 10.04 18.50 -3.46
C LEU A 284 9.79 19.91 -4.03
N GLY A 285 8.92 20.01 -5.03
CA GLY A 285 8.58 21.21 -5.78
C GLY A 285 7.20 21.80 -5.46
N CYS A 286 6.30 21.07 -4.77
CA CYS A 286 5.00 21.63 -4.36
C CYS A 286 5.23 22.86 -3.47
N GLU A 287 4.83 24.04 -3.95
CA GLU A 287 5.13 25.33 -3.34
C GLU A 287 3.97 25.83 -2.47
N ALA A 288 4.30 26.57 -1.43
CA ALA A 288 3.35 27.28 -0.58
C ALA A 288 3.86 28.71 -0.33
N LYS A 289 3.23 29.69 -0.97
CA LYS A 289 3.61 31.12 -0.86
C LYS A 289 2.66 31.84 0.07
N LEU A 290 3.19 32.62 1.01
CA LEU A 290 2.35 33.44 1.87
C LEU A 290 1.62 34.51 1.04
N SER A 291 0.31 34.66 1.27
CA SER A 291 -0.51 35.71 0.67
C SER A 291 -0.04 37.10 1.11
N GLU A 292 -0.36 38.13 0.33
CA GLU A 292 0.04 39.51 0.63
C GLU A 292 -0.45 39.99 2.00
N ASP A 293 -1.62 39.51 2.45
CA ASP A 293 -2.19 39.83 3.76
C ASP A 293 -1.64 38.99 4.92
N GLY A 294 -0.76 38.03 4.63
CA GLY A 294 -0.13 37.16 5.62
C GLY A 294 -1.05 36.13 6.28
N LYS A 295 -2.26 35.91 5.75
CA LYS A 295 -3.28 35.06 6.38
C LYS A 295 -3.36 33.65 5.80
N HIS A 296 -2.90 33.45 4.58
CA HIS A 296 -2.98 32.16 3.90
C HIS A 296 -1.65 31.82 3.22
N TYR A 297 -1.37 30.53 3.12
CA TYR A 297 -0.48 29.99 2.11
C TYR A 297 -1.29 29.70 0.84
N ILE A 298 -0.79 30.15 -0.30
CA ILE A 298 -1.28 29.76 -1.63
C ILE A 298 -0.45 28.56 -2.08
N VAL A 299 -1.07 27.39 -2.15
CA VAL A 299 -0.40 26.13 -2.44
C VAL A 299 -0.61 25.71 -3.90
N ASN A 300 0.50 25.40 -4.57
CA ASN A 300 0.52 24.93 -5.96
C ASN A 300 1.48 23.76 -6.11
N GLY A 301 1.03 22.68 -6.76
CA GLY A 301 1.87 21.53 -7.04
C GLY A 301 1.10 20.23 -7.11
N GLU A 302 1.83 19.13 -7.15
CA GLU A 302 1.25 17.81 -7.35
C GLU A 302 1.84 16.83 -6.33
N LYS A 303 1.12 15.76 -6.05
CA LYS A 303 1.54 14.66 -5.17
C LYS A 303 1.15 13.34 -5.79
N LYS A 304 1.97 12.32 -5.58
CA LYS A 304 1.84 11.01 -6.23
C LYS A 304 1.98 9.90 -5.20
N TRP A 305 1.24 8.81 -5.43
CA TRP A 305 1.17 7.64 -4.54
C TRP A 305 0.48 7.92 -3.20
N ILE A 306 -0.48 8.85 -3.18
CA ILE A 306 -1.16 9.25 -1.94
C ILE A 306 -2.25 8.24 -1.59
N THR A 307 -1.96 7.36 -0.63
CA THR A 307 -2.92 6.39 -0.10
C THR A 307 -4.13 7.09 0.52
N ASN A 308 -5.33 6.59 0.21
CA ASN A 308 -6.63 7.17 0.56
C ASN A 308 -6.94 8.56 -0.01
N GLY A 309 -6.04 9.17 -0.81
CA GLY A 309 -6.18 10.55 -1.23
C GLY A 309 -7.51 10.86 -1.94
N VAL A 310 -8.09 9.91 -2.66
CA VAL A 310 -9.38 10.06 -3.37
C VAL A 310 -10.57 10.28 -2.41
N TRP A 311 -10.49 9.77 -1.18
CA TRP A 311 -11.53 9.93 -0.16
C TRP A 311 -11.16 10.91 0.95
N ALA A 312 -9.91 11.38 0.99
CA ALA A 312 -9.42 12.24 2.06
C ALA A 312 -10.13 13.61 2.04
N ASP A 313 -10.59 14.03 3.22
CA ASP A 313 -11.03 15.41 3.50
C ASP A 313 -9.85 16.29 3.89
N TYR A 314 -8.83 15.70 4.51
CA TYR A 314 -7.66 16.39 5.03
C TYR A 314 -6.36 15.77 4.48
N PHE A 315 -5.42 16.62 4.09
CA PHE A 315 -4.12 16.23 3.57
C PHE A 315 -3.01 16.83 4.42
N THR A 316 -2.31 16.00 5.20
CA THR A 316 -1.06 16.37 5.85
C THR A 316 0.03 16.44 4.79
N THR A 317 0.37 17.64 4.33
CA THR A 317 1.09 17.86 3.07
C THR A 317 2.44 18.50 3.29
N ALA A 318 3.51 17.89 2.78
CA ALA A 318 4.82 18.53 2.72
C ALA A 318 4.87 19.53 1.55
N VAL A 319 5.27 20.76 1.84
CA VAL A 319 5.33 21.87 0.87
C VAL A 319 6.62 22.66 1.04
N ARG A 320 7.04 23.35 0.00
CA ARG A 320 8.16 24.29 0.01
C ARG A 320 7.66 25.70 0.29
N THR A 321 8.01 26.21 1.47
CA THR A 321 7.77 27.59 1.90
C THR A 321 9.01 28.48 1.82
N GLY A 322 10.19 27.86 1.71
CA GLY A 322 11.48 28.56 1.75
C GLY A 322 12.45 28.13 0.66
N LYS A 323 13.74 28.26 0.97
CA LYS A 323 14.85 27.97 0.05
C LYS A 323 14.93 26.49 -0.37
N PRO A 324 15.69 26.13 -1.42
CA PRO A 324 15.96 24.73 -1.78
C PRO A 324 16.50 23.90 -0.61
N GLY A 325 16.22 22.59 -0.63
CA GLY A 325 16.62 21.63 0.40
C GLY A 325 15.66 21.55 1.59
N MET A 326 16.05 20.73 2.59
CA MET A 326 15.23 20.37 3.76
C MET A 326 14.84 21.56 4.65
N GLU A 327 15.70 22.58 4.70
CA GLU A 327 15.48 23.79 5.51
C GLU A 327 14.48 24.77 4.89
N GLY A 328 13.86 24.45 3.75
CA GLY A 328 12.78 25.24 3.17
C GLY A 328 11.45 24.50 3.10
N LEU A 329 11.34 23.34 3.75
CA LEU A 329 10.14 22.52 3.77
C LEU A 329 9.31 22.76 5.03
N SER A 330 7.99 22.84 4.84
CA SER A 330 6.97 22.93 5.89
C SER A 330 5.93 21.84 5.71
N VAL A 331 5.12 21.62 6.74
CA VAL A 331 3.97 20.71 6.66
C VAL A 331 2.70 21.53 6.89
N LEU A 332 1.76 21.47 5.95
CA LEU A 332 0.45 22.12 6.05
C LEU A 332 -0.65 21.06 6.12
N LEU A 333 -1.68 21.32 6.90
CA LEU A 333 -2.95 20.61 6.78
C LEU A 333 -3.81 21.28 5.72
N ILE A 334 -3.98 20.64 4.57
CA ILE A 334 -4.83 21.14 3.49
C ILE A 334 -6.21 20.48 3.60
N GLU A 335 -7.26 21.28 3.68
CA GLU A 335 -8.65 20.81 3.70
C GLU A 335 -9.17 20.77 2.26
N ARG A 336 -9.76 19.65 1.83
CA ARG A 336 -10.35 19.51 0.47
C ARG A 336 -11.37 20.62 0.18
N GLU A 337 -12.16 20.97 1.20
CA GLU A 337 -13.22 21.96 1.11
C GLU A 337 -12.70 23.40 0.86
N ALA A 338 -11.38 23.64 1.01
CA ALA A 338 -10.76 24.91 0.65
C ALA A 338 -10.78 25.20 -0.88
N GLY A 339 -11.12 24.20 -1.70
CA GLY A 339 -11.11 24.30 -3.15
C GLY A 339 -9.69 24.18 -3.74
N GLY A 340 -9.58 24.08 -5.06
CA GLY A 340 -8.29 23.93 -5.75
C GLY A 340 -7.62 22.57 -5.55
N VAL A 341 -8.29 21.59 -4.94
CA VAL A 341 -7.78 20.22 -4.75
C VAL A 341 -8.47 19.29 -5.75
N SER A 342 -7.70 18.71 -6.67
CA SER A 342 -8.19 17.67 -7.57
C SER A 342 -7.48 16.34 -7.32
N THR A 343 -8.20 15.23 -7.49
CA THR A 343 -7.69 13.89 -7.21
C THR A 343 -8.03 12.92 -8.31
N ARG A 344 -7.04 12.13 -8.72
CA ARG A 344 -7.21 11.06 -9.72
C ARG A 344 -6.66 9.75 -9.16
N ARG A 345 -7.51 8.73 -9.10
CA ARG A 345 -7.08 7.38 -8.70
C ARG A 345 -6.05 6.82 -9.67
N MET A 346 -5.08 6.09 -9.14
CA MET A 346 -4.02 5.44 -9.91
C MET A 346 -4.26 3.94 -10.00
N ASP A 347 -3.98 3.36 -11.17
CA ASP A 347 -3.99 1.90 -11.35
C ASP A 347 -2.64 1.32 -10.92
N CYS A 348 -2.67 0.53 -9.85
CA CYS A 348 -1.50 -0.12 -9.25
C CYS A 348 -1.50 -1.63 -9.54
N GLN A 349 -0.32 -2.26 -9.46
CA GLN A 349 -0.20 -3.72 -9.64
C GLN A 349 -0.90 -4.52 -8.53
N GLY A 350 -1.08 -3.95 -7.34
CA GLY A 350 -1.79 -4.53 -6.21
C GLY A 350 -2.40 -3.44 -5.33
N VAL A 351 -2.82 -3.80 -4.11
CA VAL A 351 -3.47 -2.90 -3.13
C VAL A 351 -4.61 -2.07 -3.72
N TRP A 352 -5.40 -2.69 -4.61
CA TRP A 352 -6.33 -1.99 -5.49
C TRP A 352 -7.40 -1.18 -4.76
N SER A 353 -7.88 -1.68 -3.62
CA SER A 353 -8.88 -0.99 -2.80
C SER A 353 -8.30 0.08 -1.88
N SER A 354 -6.98 0.32 -1.86
CA SER A 354 -6.34 1.34 -0.98
C SER A 354 -6.56 2.80 -1.41
N GLY A 355 -7.03 3.02 -2.64
CA GLY A 355 -7.26 4.35 -3.21
C GLY A 355 -6.00 5.17 -3.39
N THR A 356 -4.92 4.55 -3.87
CA THR A 356 -3.70 5.26 -4.29
C THR A 356 -4.03 6.36 -5.30
N THR A 357 -3.59 7.59 -5.00
CA THR A 357 -4.11 8.79 -5.66
C THR A 357 -2.99 9.72 -6.12
N TYR A 358 -3.21 10.31 -7.29
CA TYR A 358 -2.53 11.53 -7.73
C TYR A 358 -3.34 12.73 -7.26
N VAL A 359 -2.71 13.67 -6.55
CA VAL A 359 -3.35 14.87 -6.02
C VAL A 359 -2.73 16.08 -6.69
N THR A 360 -3.54 17.02 -7.15
CA THR A 360 -3.08 18.30 -7.68
C THR A 360 -3.69 19.42 -6.84
N PHE A 361 -2.85 20.38 -6.48
CA PHE A 361 -3.19 21.61 -5.77
C PHE A 361 -3.01 22.79 -6.73
N GLU A 362 -4.08 23.54 -6.96
CA GLU A 362 -4.12 24.74 -7.81
C GLU A 362 -4.69 25.91 -7.02
N ASP A 363 -3.82 26.87 -6.67
CA ASP A 363 -4.14 28.08 -5.91
C ASP A 363 -4.95 27.84 -4.63
N VAL A 364 -4.65 26.74 -3.92
CA VAL A 364 -5.35 26.38 -2.69
C VAL A 364 -5.00 27.37 -1.59
N LYS A 365 -6.01 28.03 -1.01
CA LYS A 365 -5.86 28.98 0.09
C LYS A 365 -5.90 28.25 1.42
N VAL A 366 -4.74 27.99 2.00
CA VAL A 366 -4.59 27.28 3.27
C VAL A 366 -4.32 28.29 4.38
N PRO A 367 -5.16 28.37 5.43
CA PRO A 367 -4.92 29.31 6.53
C PRO A 367 -3.57 29.09 7.22
N VAL A 368 -2.90 30.13 7.70
CA VAL A 368 -1.60 30.02 8.41
C VAL A 368 -1.72 29.26 9.75
N GLU A 369 -2.92 29.16 10.31
CA GLU A 369 -3.25 28.29 11.44
C GLU A 369 -3.19 26.79 11.11
N ASN A 370 -3.25 26.42 9.84
CA ASN A 370 -3.12 25.03 9.39
C ASN A 370 -1.67 24.56 9.22
N LEU A 371 -0.69 25.41 9.54
CA LEU A 371 0.72 25.01 9.65
C LEU A 371 0.89 24.01 10.80
N ILE A 372 1.42 22.82 10.47
CA ILE A 372 1.75 21.77 11.43
C ILE A 372 3.23 21.93 11.81
N GLY A 373 3.50 22.14 13.10
CA GLY A 373 4.83 22.43 13.60
C GLY A 373 5.28 23.87 13.28
N LYS A 374 6.52 24.02 12.82
CA LYS A 374 7.13 25.33 12.51
C LYS A 374 7.47 25.41 11.02
N GLU A 375 7.31 26.62 10.48
CA GLU A 375 7.69 26.92 9.11
C GLU A 375 9.17 26.59 8.89
N ASN A 376 9.48 25.99 7.73
CA ASN A 376 10.82 25.59 7.32
C ASN A 376 11.47 24.51 8.22
N GLN A 377 10.66 23.82 9.03
CA GLN A 377 11.12 22.74 9.93
C GLN A 377 10.35 21.43 9.74
N GLY A 378 9.71 21.24 8.58
CA GLY A 378 8.87 20.07 8.29
C GLY A 378 9.57 18.71 8.35
N PHE A 379 10.91 18.69 8.39
CA PHE A 379 11.72 17.47 8.46
C PHE A 379 12.80 17.49 9.56
N LYS A 380 12.73 18.41 10.53
CA LYS A 380 13.59 18.30 11.72
C LYS A 380 13.11 17.14 12.61
N GLY A 381 14.02 16.55 13.39
CA GLY A 381 14.03 15.20 13.97
C GLY A 381 12.76 14.64 14.63
N GLU A 382 11.71 15.44 14.82
CA GLU A 382 10.40 15.01 15.33
C GLU A 382 9.47 14.47 14.22
N PHE A 383 9.67 14.90 12.95
CA PHE A 383 8.96 14.39 11.76
C PHE A 383 9.65 13.20 11.08
N ASN A 384 10.84 12.79 11.54
CA ASN A 384 11.59 11.68 10.95
C ASN A 384 10.81 10.36 10.95
N HIS A 385 9.91 10.12 11.91
CA HIS A 385 9.07 8.91 11.90
C HIS A 385 8.14 8.82 10.69
N VAL A 386 7.70 9.97 10.15
CA VAL A 386 6.85 10.04 8.95
C VAL A 386 7.68 9.81 7.68
N ALA A 387 8.90 10.35 7.64
CA ALA A 387 9.81 10.24 6.50
C ALA A 387 10.54 8.87 6.39
N THR A 388 10.69 8.14 7.50
CA THR A 388 11.32 6.81 7.47
C THR A 388 10.42 5.75 6.82
N ILE A 389 9.10 5.91 6.86
CA ILE A 389 8.14 4.94 6.28
C ILE A 389 8.25 4.92 4.74
N ASP A 390 8.40 6.08 4.10
CA ASP A 390 8.60 6.17 2.64
C ASP A 390 9.96 5.63 2.18
N ASN A 391 10.95 5.51 3.08
CA ASN A 391 12.27 4.94 2.77
C ASN A 391 12.33 3.40 2.80
N ILE A 392 11.29 2.73 3.30
CA ILE A 392 11.26 1.25 3.38
C ILE A 392 10.82 0.62 2.04
N THR A 393 10.13 1.37 1.16
CA THR A 393 9.64 0.85 -0.12
C THR A 393 10.57 1.04 -1.32
N SER A 394 11.78 1.58 -1.14
CA SER A 394 12.67 1.94 -2.25
C SER A 394 14.11 1.43 -2.15
N LYS A 395 14.31 0.18 -1.68
CA LYS A 395 15.59 -0.53 -1.88
C LYS A 395 15.46 -1.67 -2.85
#